data_AF-A0A1G4XD13-F1
#
_entry.id   AF-A0A1G4XD13-F1
#
_cell.length_a   1.000
_cell.length_b   1.000
_cell.length_c   1.000
_cell.angle_alpha   90.00
_cell.angle_beta   90.00
_cell.angle_gamma   90.00
#
_symmetry.space_group_name_H-M   'P 1'
#
loop_
_entity.id
_entity.type
_entity.pdbx_description
1 polymer ?
#
loop_
_entity_poly.entity_id
_entity_poly.type
_entity_poly.pdbx_seq_one_letter_code
_entity_poly.pdbx_strand_id
1 'polypeptide(L)'
;MPSGKVKWFNPEKGFGFLSQEDGPDVFVHRDALPAGTTELKPGQRVEYGVVAGRRGDQALQVVVLDPLPSAVAATRKKPDDLVPIIEDLIRLLDGVGNGLRHGRHPDRQSAAKVAAVLRAVATDLDG
;
A
#
# COMPACT_ATOMS: atom_id res chain seq x y z
N MET A 1 1.39 1.61 19.08
CA MET A 1 0.65 2.81 19.53
C MET A 1 -0.81 2.65 19.08
N PRO A 2 -1.80 3.44 19.52
CA PRO A 2 -3.14 3.32 18.98
C PRO A 2 -3.18 3.66 17.49
N SER A 3 -4.11 3.05 16.77
CA SER A 3 -4.32 3.27 15.33
C SER A 3 -5.76 3.66 15.07
N GLY A 4 -6.00 4.35 13.96
CA GLY A 4 -7.31 4.81 13.56
C GLY A 4 -7.37 5.22 12.10
N LYS A 5 -8.51 5.80 11.73
CA LYS A 5 -8.76 6.30 10.38
C LYS A 5 -9.03 7.79 10.41
N VAL A 6 -8.56 8.51 9.41
CA VAL A 6 -8.89 9.93 9.24
C VAL A 6 -10.38 10.06 8.97
N LYS A 7 -11.12 10.70 9.88
CA LYS A 7 -12.55 10.98 9.67
C LYS A 7 -12.70 12.15 8.70
N TRP A 8 -11.96 13.22 8.95
CA TRP A 8 -11.82 14.37 8.06
C TRP A 8 -10.61 15.20 8.46
N PHE A 9 -10.09 15.98 7.52
CA PHE A 9 -9.04 16.96 7.76
C PHE A 9 -9.25 18.17 6.86
N ASN A 10 -9.07 19.37 7.39
CA ASN A 10 -9.11 20.60 6.62
C ASN A 10 -7.67 21.15 6.48
N PRO A 11 -7.05 21.06 5.28
CA PRO A 11 -5.67 21.49 5.08
C PRO A 11 -5.50 23.01 5.17
N GLU A 12 -6.51 23.81 4.82
CA GLU A 12 -6.48 25.27 4.95
C GLU A 12 -6.43 25.69 6.42
N LYS A 13 -7.22 25.03 7.26
CA LYS A 13 -7.26 25.30 8.70
C LYS A 13 -6.20 24.55 9.50
N GLY A 14 -5.57 23.52 8.91
CA GLY A 14 -4.48 22.75 9.51
C GLY A 14 -4.91 21.78 10.62
N PHE A 15 -6.18 21.35 10.67
CA PHE A 15 -6.65 20.42 11.68
C PHE A 15 -7.75 19.48 11.18
N GLY A 16 -7.99 18.40 11.92
CA GLY A 16 -9.00 17.41 11.63
C GLY A 16 -9.30 16.49 12.81
N PHE A 17 -9.96 15.37 12.53
CA PHE A 17 -10.27 14.34 13.50
C PHE A 17 -10.00 12.94 12.95
N LEU A 18 -9.54 12.07 13.84
CA LEU A 18 -9.30 10.65 13.61
C LEU A 18 -10.36 9.85 14.36
N SER A 19 -10.94 8.86 13.70
CA SER A 19 -11.81 7.87 14.31
C SER A 19 -10.96 6.69 14.80
N GLN A 20 -11.13 6.33 16.07
CA GLN A 20 -10.58 5.13 16.68
C GLN A 20 -11.65 4.02 16.69
N GLU A 21 -11.23 2.75 16.74
CA GLU A 21 -12.17 1.62 16.70
C GLU A 21 -13.10 1.60 17.91
N ASP A 22 -12.58 1.91 19.10
CA ASP A 22 -13.34 1.89 20.36
C ASP A 22 -13.07 3.16 21.17
N GLY A 23 -13.72 4.27 20.81
CA GLY A 23 -13.62 5.51 21.59
C GLY A 23 -14.11 6.78 20.88
N PRO A 24 -14.01 7.94 21.55
CA PRO A 24 -14.33 9.23 20.96
C PRO A 24 -13.36 9.61 19.82
N ASP A 25 -13.75 10.52 18.95
CA ASP A 25 -12.82 10.99 17.91
C ASP A 25 -11.61 11.71 18.53
N VAL A 26 -10.44 11.49 17.97
CA VAL A 26 -9.17 12.07 18.41
C VAL A 26 -8.85 13.28 17.53
N PHE A 27 -8.59 14.43 18.15
CA PHE A 27 -8.21 15.66 17.44
C PHE A 27 -6.80 15.54 16.85
N VAL A 28 -6.59 15.97 15.60
CA VAL A 28 -5.27 16.00 14.96
C VAL A 28 -4.96 17.39 14.43
N HIS A 29 -3.75 17.88 14.73
CA HIS A 29 -3.21 19.14 14.20
C HIS A 29 -2.11 18.84 13.17
N ARG A 30 -1.92 19.74 12.19
CA ARG A 30 -0.89 19.60 11.15
C ARG A 30 0.53 19.41 11.72
N ASP A 31 0.81 19.99 12.88
CA ASP A 31 2.13 19.91 13.52
C ASP A 31 2.45 18.50 14.05
N ALA A 32 1.42 17.66 14.21
CA ALA A 32 1.59 16.27 14.60
C ALA A 32 1.85 15.34 13.40
N LEU A 33 1.75 15.85 12.17
CA LEU A 33 1.94 15.07 10.95
C LEU A 33 3.43 14.84 10.63
N PRO A 34 3.76 13.79 9.86
CA PRO A 34 5.12 13.58 9.38
C PRO A 34 5.63 14.76 8.55
N ALA A 35 6.94 15.00 8.59
CA ALA A 35 7.58 16.00 7.74
C ALA A 35 7.22 15.78 6.26
N GLY A 36 6.80 16.84 5.57
CA GLY A 36 6.36 16.79 4.18
C GLY A 36 4.89 16.40 3.97
N THR A 37 4.14 16.05 5.02
CA THR A 37 2.70 15.79 4.94
C THR A 37 1.92 17.06 5.24
N THR A 38 1.23 17.60 4.23
CA THR A 38 0.42 18.83 4.38
C THR A 38 -1.08 18.57 4.54
N GLU A 39 -1.53 17.36 4.21
CA GLU A 39 -2.93 16.97 4.29
C GLU A 39 -3.12 15.52 4.71
N LEU A 40 -4.28 15.23 5.28
CA LEU A 40 -4.77 13.88 5.54
C LEU A 40 -6.05 13.66 4.75
N LYS A 41 -6.20 12.49 4.14
CA LYS A 41 -7.37 12.16 3.33
C LYS A 41 -8.38 11.35 4.14
N PRO A 42 -9.70 11.61 4.03
CA PRO A 42 -10.71 10.79 4.70
C PRO A 42 -10.54 9.29 4.40
N GLY A 43 -10.66 8.45 5.43
CA GLY A 43 -10.47 7.00 5.36
C GLY A 43 -9.02 6.51 5.44
N GLN A 44 -8.03 7.41 5.38
CA GLN A 44 -6.61 7.06 5.47
C GLN A 44 -6.27 6.46 6.85
N ARG A 45 -5.52 5.35 6.86
CA ARG A 45 -5.12 4.69 8.11
C ARG A 45 -3.88 5.35 8.69
N VAL A 46 -3.92 5.60 9.99
CA VAL A 46 -2.84 6.29 10.71
C VAL A 46 -2.58 5.61 12.05
N GLU A 47 -1.33 5.64 12.48
CA GLU A 47 -0.90 5.35 13.86
C GLU A 47 -0.55 6.65 14.55
N TYR A 48 -0.80 6.77 15.84
CA TYR A 48 -0.53 8.00 16.58
C TYR A 48 -0.39 7.72 18.07
N GLY A 49 0.31 8.59 18.79
CA GLY A 49 0.19 8.70 20.23
C GLY A 49 -1.03 9.52 20.61
N VAL A 50 -1.67 9.20 21.74
CA VAL A 50 -2.79 9.97 22.29
C VAL A 50 -2.34 10.71 23.54
N VAL A 51 -2.69 11.98 23.64
CA VAL A 51 -2.52 12.81 24.85
C VAL A 51 -3.84 13.49 25.21
N ALA A 52 -4.14 13.62 26.49
CA ALA A 52 -5.29 14.39 26.96
C ALA A 52 -5.06 15.89 26.71
N GLY A 53 -5.80 16.47 25.77
CA GLY A 53 -5.74 17.88 25.42
C GLY A 53 -6.87 18.70 26.05
N ARG A 54 -6.79 20.03 25.91
CA ARG A 54 -7.80 20.98 26.44
C ARG A 54 -9.20 20.80 25.82
N ARG A 55 -9.30 20.08 24.71
CA ARG A 55 -10.53 19.85 23.92
C ARG A 55 -10.84 18.35 23.75
N GLY A 56 -10.31 17.50 24.62
CA GLY A 56 -10.36 16.05 24.47
C GLY A 56 -9.04 15.48 23.95
N ASP A 57 -9.07 14.21 23.60
CA ASP A 57 -7.90 13.45 23.16
C ASP A 57 -7.29 14.05 21.88
N GLN A 58 -5.97 14.20 21.89
CA GLN A 58 -5.19 14.77 20.80
C GLN A 58 -4.13 13.77 20.30
N ALA A 59 -4.02 13.65 18.99
CA ALA A 59 -3.02 12.87 18.31
C ALA A 59 -1.66 13.59 18.29
N LEU A 60 -0.60 12.84 18.60
CA LEU A 60 0.80 13.25 18.48
C LEU A 60 1.57 12.19 17.70
N GLN A 61 2.69 12.60 17.07
CA GLN A 61 3.57 11.69 16.34
C GLN A 61 2.78 10.81 15.35
N VAL A 62 1.94 11.44 14.53
CA VAL A 62 1.10 10.72 13.58
C VAL A 62 2.00 10.09 12.52
N VAL A 63 1.81 8.80 12.29
CA VAL A 63 2.42 8.03 11.21
C VAL A 63 1.32 7.60 10.25
N VAL A 64 1.48 7.89 8.98
CA VAL A 64 0.57 7.41 7.94
C VAL A 64 0.93 5.97 7.63
N LEU A 65 -0.01 5.05 7.84
CA LEU A 65 0.25 3.61 7.74
C LEU A 65 0.04 3.05 6.34
N ASP A 66 -0.77 3.69 5.48
CA ASP A 66 -1.03 3.18 4.13
C ASP A 66 -1.19 4.28 3.08
N PRO A 67 -0.65 4.08 1.85
CA PRO A 67 -1.15 4.77 0.68
C PRO A 67 -2.59 4.28 0.42
N LEU A 68 -3.51 5.22 0.21
CA LEU A 68 -4.91 4.90 0.00
C LEU A 68 -5.11 3.81 -1.07
N PRO A 69 -6.14 2.94 -0.95
CA PRO A 69 -6.51 1.99 -1.99
C PRO A 69 -6.65 2.64 -3.38
N SER A 70 -7.04 3.92 -3.44
CA SER A 70 -7.14 4.69 -4.69
C SER A 70 -5.79 5.07 -5.31
N ALA A 71 -4.72 5.22 -4.52
CA ALA A 71 -3.39 5.50 -5.05
C ALA A 71 -2.76 4.22 -5.61
N VAL A 72 -2.94 3.09 -4.90
CA VAL A 72 -2.51 1.75 -5.32
C VAL A 72 -3.33 1.26 -6.52
N ALA A 73 -4.66 1.42 -6.51
CA ALA A 73 -5.52 1.05 -7.63
C ALA A 73 -5.26 1.90 -8.90
N ALA A 74 -4.77 3.14 -8.74
CA ALA A 74 -4.38 3.97 -9.88
C ALA A 74 -3.05 3.53 -10.52
N THR A 75 -2.22 2.78 -9.80
CA THR A 75 -0.92 2.26 -10.30
C THR A 75 -1.00 0.81 -10.75
N ARG A 76 -1.98 0.04 -10.27
CA ARG A 76 -2.24 -1.33 -10.73
C ARG A 76 -2.63 -1.36 -12.21
N LYS A 77 -2.00 -2.27 -12.97
CA LYS A 77 -2.43 -2.59 -14.34
C LYS A 77 -3.86 -3.13 -14.32
N LYS A 78 -4.64 -2.79 -15.35
CA LYS A 78 -6.02 -3.28 -15.45
C LYS A 78 -6.03 -4.77 -15.75
N PRO A 79 -7.11 -5.50 -15.38
CA PRO A 79 -7.24 -6.91 -15.71
C PRO A 79 -7.00 -7.22 -17.20
N ASP A 80 -7.55 -6.38 -18.09
CA ASP A 80 -7.37 -6.53 -19.54
C ASP A 80 -5.90 -6.44 -20.00
N ASP A 81 -5.07 -5.70 -19.27
CA ASP A 81 -3.63 -5.58 -19.52
C ASP A 81 -2.83 -6.73 -18.87
N LEU A 82 -3.33 -7.27 -17.75
CA LEU A 82 -2.68 -8.34 -17.00
C LEU A 82 -2.90 -9.73 -17.61
N VAL A 83 -4.09 -9.98 -18.17
CA VAL A 83 -4.46 -11.29 -18.72
C VAL A 83 -3.45 -11.77 -19.77
N PRO A 84 -3.08 -11.00 -20.81
CA PRO A 84 -2.08 -11.43 -21.79
C PRO A 84 -0.70 -11.72 -21.18
N ILE A 85 -0.29 -10.91 -20.20
CA ILE A 85 1.00 -11.08 -19.50
C ILE A 85 1.03 -12.40 -18.72
N ILE A 86 -0.08 -12.72 -18.03
CA ILE A 86 -0.21 -13.97 -17.28
C ILE A 86 -0.23 -15.16 -18.24
N GLU A 87 -0.94 -15.07 -19.38
CA GLU A 87 -0.95 -16.13 -20.40
C GLU A 87 0.45 -16.40 -20.95
N ASP A 88 1.22 -15.36 -21.26
CA ASP A 88 2.60 -15.50 -21.72
C ASP A 88 3.52 -16.08 -20.64
N LEU A 89 3.32 -15.70 -19.37
CA LEU A 89 4.05 -16.29 -18.24
C LEU A 89 3.73 -17.79 -18.10
N ILE A 90 2.46 -18.20 -18.22
CA ILE A 90 2.05 -19.61 -18.17
C ILE A 90 2.76 -20.40 -19.27
N ARG A 91 2.72 -19.92 -20.52
CA ARG A 91 3.39 -20.58 -21.66
C ARG A 91 4.90 -20.71 -21.44
N LEU A 92 5.52 -19.68 -20.89
CA LEU A 92 6.95 -19.68 -20.56
C LEU A 92 7.28 -20.69 -19.46
N LEU A 93 6.47 -20.76 -18.40
CA LEU A 93 6.64 -21.72 -17.31
C LEU A 93 6.38 -23.16 -17.76
N ASP A 94 5.41 -23.40 -18.64
CA ASP A 94 5.16 -24.70 -19.25
C ASP A 94 6.38 -25.20 -20.02
N GLY A 95 7.03 -24.31 -20.78
CA GLY A 95 8.29 -24.63 -21.48
C GLY A 95 9.41 -25.04 -20.52
N VAL A 96 9.60 -24.30 -19.43
CA VAL A 96 10.58 -24.64 -18.39
C VAL A 96 10.23 -25.96 -17.70
N GLY A 97 8.96 -26.13 -17.31
CA GLY A 97 8.46 -27.33 -16.66
C GLY A 97 8.64 -28.57 -17.53
N ASN A 98 8.41 -28.45 -18.85
CA ASN A 98 8.67 -29.53 -19.78
C ASN A 98 10.16 -29.90 -19.85
N GLY A 99 11.06 -28.91 -19.86
CA GLY A 99 12.50 -29.18 -19.78
C GLY A 99 12.88 -29.96 -18.52
N LEU A 100 12.38 -29.51 -17.37
CA LEU A 100 12.63 -30.13 -16.06
C LEU A 100 12.09 -31.56 -15.97
N ARG A 101 10.90 -31.83 -16.53
CA ARG A 101 10.34 -33.20 -16.63
C ARG A 101 11.26 -34.16 -17.39
N HIS A 102 12.09 -33.64 -18.30
CA HIS A 102 13.08 -34.39 -19.06
C HIS A 102 14.49 -34.32 -18.44
N GLY A 103 14.61 -33.90 -17.18
CA GLY A 103 15.89 -33.79 -16.48
C GLY A 103 16.79 -32.64 -16.97
N ARG A 104 16.26 -31.70 -17.76
CA ARG A 104 17.03 -30.57 -18.30
C ARG A 104 16.68 -29.29 -17.55
N HIS A 105 17.66 -28.75 -16.84
CA HIS A 105 17.54 -27.42 -16.25
C HIS A 105 17.69 -26.33 -17.32
N PRO A 106 16.97 -25.19 -17.19
CA PRO A 106 17.24 -24.03 -18.01
C PRO A 106 18.67 -23.55 -17.79
N ASP A 107 19.31 -23.07 -18.86
CA ASP A 107 20.61 -22.40 -18.74
C ASP A 107 20.49 -21.11 -17.92
N ARG A 108 21.64 -20.56 -17.49
CA ARG A 108 21.69 -19.39 -16.62
C ARG A 108 20.97 -18.16 -17.20
N GLN A 109 21.05 -17.96 -18.51
CA GLN A 109 20.43 -16.81 -19.16
C GLN A 109 18.91 -16.99 -19.22
N SER A 110 18.44 -18.17 -19.60
CA SER A 110 17.02 -18.52 -19.63
C SER A 110 16.40 -18.48 -18.23
N ALA A 111 17.06 -19.03 -17.22
CA ALA A 111 16.63 -18.98 -15.83
C ALA A 111 16.52 -17.54 -15.31
N ALA A 112 17.50 -16.68 -15.63
CA ALA A 112 17.46 -15.27 -15.24
C ALA A 112 16.29 -14.51 -15.87
N LYS A 113 15.97 -14.78 -17.14
CA LYS A 113 14.81 -14.21 -17.84
C LYS A 113 13.50 -14.64 -17.19
N VAL A 114 13.32 -15.94 -16.95
CA VAL A 114 12.14 -16.50 -16.28
C VAL A 114 11.95 -15.85 -14.91
N ALA A 115 13.01 -15.75 -14.11
CA ALA A 115 12.97 -15.11 -12.81
C ALA A 115 12.69 -13.61 -12.86
N ALA A 116 13.13 -12.91 -13.93
CA ALA A 116 12.81 -11.50 -14.12
C ALA A 116 11.32 -11.30 -14.44
N VAL A 117 10.74 -12.13 -15.33
CA VAL A 117 9.32 -12.07 -15.67
C VAL A 117 8.46 -12.39 -14.45
N LEU A 118 8.77 -13.44 -13.69
CA LEU A 118 8.05 -13.81 -12.46
C LEU A 118 8.03 -12.66 -11.44
N ARG A 119 9.17 -11.99 -11.24
CA ARG A 119 9.25 -10.84 -10.32
C ARG A 119 8.46 -9.64 -10.82
N ALA A 120 8.49 -9.37 -12.12
CA ALA A 120 7.71 -8.29 -12.71
C ALA A 120 6.20 -8.53 -12.52
N VAL A 121 5.73 -9.75 -12.79
CA VAL A 121 4.31 -10.11 -12.59
C VAL A 121 3.93 -10.09 -11.12
N ALA A 122 4.79 -10.55 -10.20
CA ALA A 122 4.54 -10.44 -8.76
C ALA A 122 4.37 -8.97 -8.34
N THR A 123 5.26 -8.09 -8.81
CA THR A 123 5.18 -6.65 -8.54
C THR A 123 3.87 -6.05 -9.06
N ASP A 124 3.44 -6.43 -10.27
CA ASP A 124 2.19 -5.95 -10.86
C ASP A 124 0.93 -6.43 -10.09
N LEU A 125 1.01 -7.61 -9.44
CA LEU A 125 -0.10 -8.20 -8.67
C LEU A 125 -0.17 -7.67 -7.23
N ASP A 126 0.98 -7.40 -6.61
CA ASP A 126 1.04 -6.89 -5.24
C ASP A 126 0.46 -5.45 -5.13
N GLY A 127 0.64 -4.65 -6.19
CA GLY A 127 0.11 -3.29 -6.30
C GLY A 127 1.05 -2.20 -5.85
#